data_AF-A0A4U0TJS6-F1
#
_entry.id   AF-A0A4U0TJS6-F1
#
_cell.length_a   1.000
_cell.length_b   1.000
_cell.length_c   1.000
_cell.angle_alpha   90.00
_cell.angle_beta   90.00
_cell.angle_gamma   90.00
#
_symmetry.space_group_name_H-M   'P 1'
#
loop_
_entity.id
_entity.type
_entity.pdbx_description
1 polymer ?
#
loop_
_entity_poly.entity_id
_entity_poly.type
_entity_poly.pdbx_seq_one_letter_code
_entity_poly.pdbx_strand_id
1 'polypeptide(L)'
;MATGENYVKQELVNCMRAKELYKYFRPRAFNTLSTSKSSSPDTVLTAHTQLVAWRLNMNRSLVSLIDRETQYFIAESTKTLHLDTGIADDPTDAIWAGCISVPKAGRLCECTLEASPSPTAAPPCFEIRDLTKDPRFNKLPFIAGGPKFRYYVGVPIKTKMGVAIGSLFAMDVKPREPVSDSNKQFMTLMAQN
;
A
#
# COMPACT_ATOMS: atom_id res chain seq x y z
N MET A 1 -32.20 -1.47 10.37
CA MET A 1 -32.24 -2.47 9.28
C MET A 1 -31.19 -2.22 8.19
N ALA A 2 -30.94 -0.97 7.76
CA ALA A 2 -29.91 -0.65 6.74
C ALA A 2 -28.45 -1.00 7.12
N THR A 3 -28.13 -1.10 8.41
CA THR A 3 -26.78 -1.43 8.90
C THR A 3 -26.41 -2.91 8.70
N GLY A 4 -27.39 -3.82 8.76
CA GLY A 4 -27.16 -5.26 8.60
C GLY A 4 -26.89 -5.66 7.15
N GLU A 5 -27.60 -5.08 6.18
CA GLU A 5 -27.40 -5.38 4.76
C GLU A 5 -26.05 -4.87 4.23
N ASN A 6 -25.61 -3.69 4.67
CA ASN A 6 -24.29 -3.16 4.32
C ASN A 6 -23.17 -4.02 4.91
N TYR A 7 -23.34 -4.51 6.14
CA TYR A 7 -22.40 -5.43 6.75
C TYR A 7 -22.27 -6.74 5.96
N VAL A 8 -23.40 -7.37 5.59
CA VAL A 8 -23.41 -8.61 4.80
C VAL A 8 -22.76 -8.42 3.43
N LYS A 9 -23.04 -7.31 2.74
CA LYS A 9 -22.39 -6.98 1.46
C LYS A 9 -20.88 -6.83 1.60
N GLN A 10 -20.41 -6.11 2.62
CA GLN A 10 -18.98 -5.93 2.86
C GLN A 10 -18.28 -7.25 3.19
N GLU A 11 -18.95 -8.11 3.95
CA GLU A 11 -18.44 -9.44 4.31
C GLU A 11 -18.28 -10.34 3.08
N LEU A 12 -19.25 -10.32 2.16
CA LEU A 12 -19.16 -11.06 0.89
C LEU A 12 -17.99 -10.57 0.03
N VAL A 13 -17.79 -9.24 -0.05
CA VAL A 13 -16.64 -8.64 -0.76
C VAL A 13 -15.32 -9.08 -0.11
N ASN A 14 -15.23 -9.10 1.22
CA ASN A 14 -14.05 -9.55 1.94
C ASN A 14 -13.75 -11.04 1.69
N CYS A 15 -14.76 -11.90 1.72
CA CYS A 15 -14.63 -13.32 1.41
C CYS A 15 -14.17 -13.55 -0.04
N MET A 16 -14.75 -12.83 -1.01
CA MET A 16 -14.37 -12.91 -2.41
C MET A 16 -12.91 -12.49 -2.62
N ARG A 17 -12.50 -11.38 -1.99
CA ARG A 17 -11.11 -10.92 -2.02
C ARG A 17 -10.14 -11.96 -1.48
N ALA A 18 -10.43 -12.52 -0.31
CA ALA A 18 -9.57 -13.54 0.30
C ALA A 18 -9.44 -14.77 -0.60
N LYS A 19 -10.56 -15.29 -1.13
CA LYS A 19 -10.57 -16.41 -2.06
C LYS A 19 -9.76 -16.13 -3.32
N GLU A 20 -9.86 -14.91 -3.85
CA GLU A 20 -9.13 -14.51 -5.04
C GLU A 20 -7.63 -14.35 -4.76
N LEU A 21 -7.27 -13.68 -3.67
CA LEU A 21 -5.88 -13.47 -3.25
C LEU A 21 -5.13 -14.79 -3.11
N TYR A 22 -5.72 -15.81 -2.49
CA TYR A 22 -5.05 -17.08 -2.22
C TYR A 22 -4.74 -17.92 -3.47
N LYS A 23 -5.19 -17.50 -4.65
CA LYS A 23 -4.73 -18.06 -5.94
C LYS A 23 -3.32 -17.59 -6.31
N TYR A 24 -2.90 -16.43 -5.82
CA TYR A 24 -1.65 -15.76 -6.19
C TYR A 24 -0.65 -15.68 -5.04
N PHE A 25 -1.15 -15.59 -3.80
CA PHE A 25 -0.33 -15.37 -2.63
C PHE A 25 -0.69 -16.37 -1.53
N ARG A 26 0.33 -17.02 -0.98
CA ARG A 26 0.19 -17.82 0.24
C ARG A 26 0.93 -17.09 1.36
N PRO A 27 0.22 -16.63 2.40
CA PRO A 27 0.87 -16.06 3.57
C PRO A 27 1.91 -17.05 4.09
N ARG A 28 3.17 -16.63 4.13
CA ARG A 28 4.16 -17.37 4.91
C ARG A 28 3.81 -17.17 6.39
N ALA A 29 4.08 -18.16 7.22
CA ALA A 29 4.13 -17.96 8.66
C ALA A 29 5.31 -17.01 8.94
N PHE A 30 5.11 -15.70 8.77
CA PHE A 30 6.09 -14.71 9.16
C PHE A 30 6.15 -14.79 10.70
N ASN A 31 7.27 -15.31 11.21
CA ASN A 31 7.50 -15.43 12.64
C ASN A 31 7.21 -14.08 13.31
N THR A 32 6.25 -14.08 14.22
CA THR A 32 5.81 -12.93 15.02
C THR A 32 6.91 -12.42 16.00
N LEU A 33 8.17 -12.86 15.82
CA LEU A 33 9.28 -12.73 16.76
C LEU A 33 10.60 -12.24 16.12
N SER A 34 10.61 -11.86 14.84
CA SER A 34 11.80 -11.20 14.24
C SER A 34 11.77 -9.70 14.54
N THR A 35 12.61 -9.24 15.47
CA THR A 35 12.84 -7.81 15.74
C THR A 35 13.53 -7.09 14.57
N SER A 36 14.18 -7.81 13.67
CA SER A 36 14.74 -7.28 12.43
C SER A 36 13.66 -7.15 11.36
N LYS A 37 13.43 -5.93 10.87
CA LYS A 37 12.63 -5.69 9.68
C LYS A 37 13.32 -6.34 8.48
N SER A 38 12.63 -7.23 7.78
CA SER A 38 13.19 -7.89 6.61
C SER A 38 12.79 -7.16 5.33
N SER A 39 13.73 -7.04 4.40
CA SER A 39 13.45 -6.73 3.00
C SER A 39 12.57 -7.81 2.37
N SER A 40 12.00 -7.48 1.21
CA SER A 40 11.31 -8.49 0.40
C SER A 40 12.31 -9.54 -0.08
N PRO A 41 11.98 -10.85 0.03
CA PRO A 41 12.79 -11.90 -0.57
C PRO A 41 12.72 -11.89 -2.11
N ASP A 42 11.78 -11.13 -2.68
CA ASP A 42 11.62 -10.92 -4.10
C ASP A 42 12.25 -9.57 -4.50
N THR A 43 13.39 -9.66 -5.20
CA THR A 43 14.13 -8.49 -5.68
C THR A 43 13.41 -7.78 -6.82
N VAL A 44 12.55 -8.46 -7.57
CA VAL A 44 11.72 -7.86 -8.63
C VAL A 44 10.69 -6.95 -8.01
N LEU A 45 9.99 -7.39 -6.96
CA LEU A 45 9.04 -6.52 -6.23
C LEU A 45 9.74 -5.35 -5.54
N THR A 46 10.96 -5.56 -5.05
CA THR A 46 11.78 -4.48 -4.45
C THR A 46 12.18 -3.44 -5.51
N ALA A 47 12.64 -3.88 -6.68
CA ALA A 47 12.98 -2.99 -7.80
C ALA A 47 11.73 -2.26 -8.33
N HIS A 48 10.60 -2.96 -8.38
CA HIS A 48 9.32 -2.40 -8.81
C HIS A 48 8.86 -1.25 -7.91
N THR A 49 8.89 -1.45 -6.58
CA THR A 49 8.59 -0.39 -5.61
C THR A 49 9.63 0.74 -5.65
N GLN A 50 10.91 0.42 -5.84
CA GLN A 50 11.97 1.43 -5.97
C GLN A 50 11.74 2.35 -7.16
N LEU A 51 11.36 1.79 -8.32
CA LEU A 51 11.04 2.56 -9.51
C LEU A 51 9.88 3.53 -9.27
N VAL A 52 8.86 3.11 -8.51
CA VAL A 52 7.74 4.00 -8.13
C VAL A 52 8.23 5.13 -7.23
N ALA A 53 9.05 4.85 -6.21
CA ALA A 53 9.63 5.87 -5.34
C ALA A 53 10.46 6.90 -6.13
N TRP A 54 11.26 6.45 -7.09
CA TRP A 54 12.03 7.30 -7.99
C TRP A 54 11.14 8.12 -8.92
N ARG A 55 10.21 7.48 -9.63
CA ARG A 55 9.39 8.12 -10.66
C ARG A 55 8.48 9.20 -10.09
N LEU A 56 7.94 8.99 -8.88
CA LEU A 56 7.12 9.96 -8.17
C LEU A 56 7.94 10.93 -7.31
N ASN A 57 9.26 10.72 -7.24
CA ASN A 57 10.18 11.45 -6.37
C ASN A 57 9.70 11.45 -4.90
N MET A 58 9.18 10.33 -4.39
CA MET A 58 8.65 10.18 -3.03
C MET A 58 9.65 9.49 -2.09
N ASN A 59 9.40 9.56 -0.78
CA ASN A 59 10.27 8.92 0.21
C ASN A 59 10.31 7.40 0.04
N ARG A 60 9.15 6.76 -0.15
CA ARG A 60 9.08 5.32 -0.31
C ARG A 60 7.83 4.85 -1.06
N SER A 61 7.89 3.63 -1.57
CA SER A 61 6.75 2.92 -2.13
C SER A 61 6.68 1.50 -1.59
N LEU A 62 5.46 0.99 -1.50
CA LEU A 62 5.16 -0.31 -0.94
C LEU A 62 4.10 -1.03 -1.77
N VAL A 63 4.17 -2.36 -1.74
CA VAL A 63 3.11 -3.25 -2.20
C VAL A 63 2.53 -3.96 -0.99
N SER A 64 1.20 -3.92 -0.87
CA SER A 64 0.49 -4.71 0.12
C SER A 64 -0.64 -5.52 -0.50
N LEU A 65 -0.91 -6.68 0.09
CA LEU A 65 -2.02 -7.55 -0.24
C LEU A 65 -2.95 -7.64 0.96
N ILE A 66 -4.24 -7.78 0.73
CA ILE A 66 -5.26 -7.73 1.78
C ILE A 66 -6.22 -8.91 1.62
N ASP A 67 -6.35 -9.73 2.66
CA ASP A 67 -7.36 -10.78 2.72
C ASP A 67 -8.65 -10.28 3.40
N ARG A 68 -9.29 -11.14 4.21
CA ARG A 68 -10.49 -10.80 4.96
C ARG A 68 -10.17 -9.79 6.07
N GLU A 69 -9.12 -10.04 6.85
CA GLU A 69 -8.81 -9.32 8.10
C GLU A 69 -7.36 -8.85 8.19
N THR A 70 -6.48 -9.33 7.31
CA THR A 70 -5.05 -9.13 7.37
C THR A 70 -4.55 -8.38 6.14
N GLN A 71 -3.69 -7.40 6.38
CA GLN A 71 -2.88 -6.74 5.38
C GLN A 71 -1.44 -7.27 5.48
N TYR A 72 -0.90 -7.72 4.35
CA TYR A 72 0.45 -8.22 4.19
C TYR A 72 1.25 -7.18 3.40
N PHE A 73 2.24 -6.55 4.01
CA PHE A 73 3.27 -5.83 3.24
C PHE A 73 4.23 -6.84 2.67
N ILE A 74 4.33 -6.90 1.35
CA ILE A 74 5.14 -7.90 0.65
C ILE A 74 6.36 -7.29 -0.02
N ALA A 75 6.38 -5.98 -0.22
CA ALA A 75 7.55 -5.23 -0.61
C ALA A 75 7.50 -3.79 -0.12
N GLU A 76 8.66 -3.26 0.20
CA GLU A 76 8.91 -1.86 0.48
C GLU A 76 10.24 -1.50 -0.17
N SER A 77 10.31 -0.33 -0.78
CA SER A 77 11.58 0.21 -1.23
C SER A 77 11.62 1.73 -1.22
N THR A 78 12.84 2.24 -1.20
CA THR A 78 13.21 3.65 -1.22
C THR A 78 14.25 3.86 -2.33
N LYS A 79 14.72 5.09 -2.52
CA LYS A 79 15.56 5.40 -3.69
C LYS A 79 16.94 4.75 -3.63
N THR A 80 17.48 4.58 -2.43
CA THR A 80 18.83 4.03 -2.21
C THR A 80 18.84 2.66 -1.54
N LEU A 81 17.67 2.03 -1.34
CA LEU A 81 17.59 0.66 -0.81
C LEU A 81 18.23 -0.33 -1.78
N HIS A 82 19.16 -1.13 -1.28
CA HIS A 82 19.77 -2.25 -1.99
C HIS A 82 18.74 -3.37 -2.14
N LEU A 83 18.67 -3.95 -3.32
CA LEU A 83 17.61 -4.90 -3.67
C LEU A 83 17.70 -6.23 -2.91
N ASP A 84 18.91 -6.65 -2.50
CA ASP A 84 19.21 -7.96 -1.94
C ASP A 84 19.58 -7.93 -0.45
N THR A 85 20.26 -6.88 0.01
CA THR A 85 20.74 -6.78 1.40
C THR A 85 19.76 -6.09 2.35
N GLY A 86 18.82 -5.29 1.82
CA GLY A 86 17.93 -4.45 2.63
C GLY A 86 18.64 -3.29 3.35
N ILE A 87 19.91 -3.04 3.02
CA ILE A 87 20.68 -1.87 3.46
C ILE A 87 20.36 -0.71 2.51
N ALA A 88 20.39 0.52 3.00
CA ALA A 88 20.25 1.72 2.17
C ALA A 88 21.50 2.58 2.28
N ASP A 89 21.91 3.22 1.18
CA ASP A 89 23.05 4.15 1.20
C ASP A 89 22.73 5.41 2.03
N ASP A 90 21.50 5.91 1.93
CA ASP A 90 20.99 6.96 2.82
C ASP A 90 20.26 6.31 4.02
N PRO A 91 20.68 6.58 5.27
CA PRO A 91 20.02 6.02 6.46
C PRO A 91 18.52 6.37 6.58
N THR A 92 18.07 7.48 5.98
CA THR A 92 16.66 7.89 5.97
C THR A 92 15.80 7.05 5.00
N ASP A 93 16.47 6.34 4.10
CA ASP A 93 15.91 5.42 3.12
C ASP A 93 15.86 3.97 3.63
N ALA A 94 16.27 3.71 4.87
CA ALA A 94 16.17 2.39 5.48
C ALA A 94 14.71 1.88 5.54
N ILE A 95 14.58 0.55 5.62
CA ILE A 95 13.30 -0.16 5.71
C ILE A 95 12.51 0.32 6.94
N TRP A 96 11.27 0.75 6.71
CA TRP A 96 10.40 1.23 7.78
C TRP A 96 9.37 0.17 8.18
N ALA A 97 8.64 -0.39 7.22
CA ALA A 97 7.65 -1.43 7.47
C ALA A 97 8.27 -2.82 7.32
N GLY A 98 9.03 -3.04 6.24
CA GLY A 98 9.47 -4.36 5.80
C GLY A 98 8.31 -5.27 5.41
N CYS A 99 8.60 -6.55 5.28
CA CYS A 99 7.57 -7.56 5.06
C CYS A 99 6.91 -7.98 6.38
N ILE A 100 5.71 -7.47 6.66
CA ILE A 100 4.97 -7.74 7.90
C ILE A 100 3.49 -7.96 7.62
N SER A 101 2.82 -8.63 8.57
CA SER A 101 1.37 -8.78 8.61
C SER A 101 0.77 -7.89 9.70
N VAL A 102 -0.30 -7.18 9.38
CA VAL A 102 -1.00 -6.29 10.30
C VAL A 102 -2.51 -6.38 10.08
N PRO A 103 -3.34 -6.02 11.07
CA PRO A 103 -4.79 -5.95 10.86
C PRO A 103 -5.15 -4.99 9.72
N LYS A 104 -6.15 -5.37 8.90
CA LYS A 104 -6.66 -4.56 7.77
C LYS A 104 -7.33 -3.26 8.24
N ALA A 105 -8.15 -3.37 9.28
CA ALA A 105 -9.15 -2.36 9.62
C ALA A 105 -8.55 -0.99 9.96
N GLY A 106 -9.16 0.08 9.41
CA GLY A 106 -8.89 1.46 9.82
C GLY A 106 -7.59 2.04 9.27
N ARG A 107 -7.12 1.55 8.11
CA ARG A 107 -5.84 1.94 7.51
C ARG A 107 -6.03 2.51 6.10
N LEU A 108 -5.00 3.21 5.62
CA LEU A 108 -5.01 3.91 4.33
C LEU A 108 -5.31 2.99 3.13
N CYS A 109 -4.76 1.77 3.14
CA CYS A 109 -4.89 0.84 2.03
C CYS A 109 -6.31 0.28 1.88
N GLU A 110 -7.10 0.23 2.95
CA GLU A 110 -8.52 -0.15 2.88
C GLU A 110 -9.29 0.84 1.99
N CYS A 111 -9.08 2.15 2.18
CA CYS A 111 -9.65 3.18 1.31
C CYS A 111 -9.12 3.11 -0.12
N THR A 112 -7.88 2.64 -0.34
CA THR A 112 -7.36 2.41 -1.69
C THR A 112 -8.09 1.27 -2.41
N LEU A 113 -8.54 0.23 -1.71
CA LEU A 113 -9.31 -0.85 -2.33
C LEU A 113 -10.68 -0.37 -2.85
N GLU A 114 -11.24 0.66 -2.19
CA GLU A 114 -12.53 1.26 -2.54
C GLU A 114 -12.40 2.34 -3.63
N ALA A 115 -11.17 2.68 -4.04
CA ALA A 115 -10.93 3.66 -5.07
C ALA A 115 -11.58 3.24 -6.40
N SER A 116 -12.46 4.10 -6.87
CA SER A 116 -13.17 3.95 -8.14
C SER A 116 -12.66 4.96 -9.16
N PRO A 117 -12.76 4.67 -10.48
CA PRO A 117 -12.36 5.60 -11.51
C PRO A 117 -13.08 6.95 -11.36
N SER A 118 -12.37 8.04 -11.62
CA SER A 118 -12.99 9.37 -11.64
C SER A 118 -13.97 9.48 -12.82
N PRO A 119 -15.08 10.25 -12.71
CA PRO A 119 -15.93 10.60 -13.85
C PRO A 119 -15.15 11.25 -15.01
N THR A 120 -14.00 11.84 -14.73
CA THR A 120 -13.09 12.45 -15.73
C THR A 120 -12.14 11.45 -16.40
N ALA A 121 -12.45 10.14 -16.35
CA ALA A 121 -11.65 9.04 -16.88
C ALA A 121 -10.24 8.85 -16.27
N ALA A 122 -9.92 9.56 -15.18
CA ALA A 122 -8.68 9.33 -14.46
C ALA A 122 -8.71 7.96 -13.75
N PRO A 123 -7.58 7.21 -13.72
CA PRO A 123 -7.50 5.91 -13.06
C PRO A 123 -7.90 5.96 -11.58
N PRO A 124 -8.43 4.85 -11.02
CA PRO A 124 -8.81 4.78 -9.61
C PRO A 124 -7.59 5.00 -8.71
N CYS A 125 -7.69 6.00 -7.84
CA CYS A 125 -6.62 6.40 -6.93
C CYS A 125 -7.22 6.94 -5.62
N PHE A 126 -6.60 6.60 -4.49
CA PHE A 126 -6.87 7.22 -3.19
C PHE A 126 -5.67 8.06 -2.76
N GLU A 127 -5.88 9.36 -2.57
CA GLU A 127 -4.81 10.33 -2.30
C GLU A 127 -5.16 11.19 -1.09
N ILE A 128 -4.17 11.41 -0.22
CA ILE A 128 -4.24 12.36 0.89
C ILE A 128 -3.00 13.24 0.85
N ARG A 129 -3.22 14.54 0.60
CA ARG A 129 -2.16 15.54 0.43
C ARG A 129 -1.43 15.89 1.73
N ASP A 130 -2.15 15.81 2.85
CA ASP A 130 -1.64 16.05 4.19
C ASP A 130 -2.39 15.19 5.22
N LEU A 131 -1.79 14.06 5.58
CA LEU A 131 -2.29 13.08 6.53
C LEU A 131 -2.51 13.65 7.93
N THR A 132 -1.84 14.74 8.30
CA THR A 132 -2.06 15.36 9.62
C THR A 132 -3.39 16.09 9.70
N LYS A 133 -3.96 16.45 8.55
CA LYS A 133 -5.23 17.17 8.42
C LYS A 133 -6.43 16.23 8.22
N ASP A 134 -6.19 14.95 7.94
CA ASP A 134 -7.27 13.97 7.80
C ASP A 134 -7.61 13.33 9.17
N PRO A 135 -8.78 13.62 9.76
CA PRO A 135 -9.14 13.14 11.10
C PRO A 135 -9.30 11.62 11.19
N ARG A 136 -9.42 10.92 10.05
CA ARG A 136 -9.49 9.46 10.01
C ARG A 136 -8.13 8.82 10.29
N PHE A 137 -7.03 9.51 9.97
CA PHE A 137 -5.69 8.94 9.96
C PHE A 137 -4.67 9.70 10.80
N ASN A 138 -4.93 10.96 11.16
CA ASN A 138 -3.94 11.82 11.81
C ASN A 138 -3.42 11.31 13.16
N LYS A 139 -4.14 10.41 13.83
CA LYS A 139 -3.73 9.76 15.08
C LYS A 139 -2.95 8.46 14.90
N LEU A 140 -2.78 7.96 13.66
CA LEU A 140 -2.02 6.73 13.45
C LEU A 140 -0.57 6.91 13.90
N PRO A 141 0.07 5.91 14.53
CA PRO A 141 1.40 6.04 15.11
C PRO A 141 2.46 6.56 14.14
N PHE A 142 2.37 6.17 12.86
CA PHE A 142 3.32 6.57 11.81
C PHE A 142 3.06 7.96 11.21
N ILE A 143 2.00 8.65 11.64
CA ILE A 143 1.66 10.03 11.27
C ILE A 143 1.93 10.96 12.46
N ALA A 144 1.37 10.64 13.63
CA ALA A 144 1.51 11.43 14.86
C ALA A 144 2.89 11.26 15.52
N GLY A 145 3.42 10.04 15.49
CA GLY A 145 4.77 9.69 15.93
C GLY A 145 5.73 9.53 14.74
N GLY A 146 6.75 8.68 14.89
CA GLY A 146 7.69 8.36 13.82
C GLY A 146 7.13 7.35 12.81
N PRO A 147 7.40 7.48 11.50
CA PRO A 147 8.35 8.40 10.88
C PRO A 147 7.75 9.73 10.40
N LYS A 148 6.55 10.09 10.87
CA LYS A 148 5.86 11.36 10.53
C LYS A 148 5.50 11.48 9.05
N PHE A 149 4.86 10.46 8.47
CA PHE A 149 4.33 10.58 7.12
C PHE A 149 3.27 11.69 7.03
N ARG A 150 3.24 12.36 5.88
CA ARG A 150 2.38 13.50 5.55
C ARG A 150 1.63 13.29 4.26
N TYR A 151 2.16 12.54 3.32
CA TYR A 151 1.48 12.33 2.04
C TYR A 151 1.27 10.84 1.79
N TYR A 152 0.13 10.50 1.19
CA TYR A 152 -0.20 9.15 0.75
C TYR A 152 -0.86 9.21 -0.63
N VAL A 153 -0.45 8.32 -1.53
CA VAL A 153 -1.15 8.02 -2.77
C VAL A 153 -1.13 6.52 -3.01
N GLY A 154 -2.28 5.93 -3.35
CA GLY A 154 -2.38 4.49 -3.61
C GLY A 154 -3.34 4.17 -4.72
N VAL A 155 -3.01 3.13 -5.50
CA VAL A 155 -3.87 2.53 -6.51
C VAL A 155 -4.16 1.07 -6.16
N PRO A 156 -5.37 0.56 -6.45
CA PRO A 156 -5.72 -0.82 -6.16
C PRO A 156 -5.02 -1.79 -7.11
N ILE A 157 -4.46 -2.88 -6.55
CA ILE A 157 -4.02 -4.04 -7.32
C ILE A 157 -5.25 -4.92 -7.54
N LYS A 158 -5.63 -5.13 -8.80
CA LYS A 158 -6.84 -5.87 -9.18
C LYS A 158 -6.47 -7.13 -9.94
N THR A 159 -7.18 -8.21 -9.67
CA THR A 159 -7.03 -9.43 -10.46
C THR A 159 -7.72 -9.31 -11.82
N LYS A 160 -7.54 -10.31 -12.69
CA LYS A 160 -8.23 -10.38 -14.00
C LYS A 160 -9.76 -10.35 -13.87
N MET A 161 -10.30 -10.71 -12.70
CA MET A 161 -11.73 -10.63 -12.38
C MET A 161 -12.17 -9.24 -11.89
N GLY A 162 -11.27 -8.26 -11.85
CA GLY A 162 -11.54 -6.92 -11.34
C GLY A 162 -11.57 -6.81 -9.81
N VAL A 163 -11.27 -7.90 -9.09
CA VAL A 163 -11.28 -7.94 -7.62
C VAL A 163 -10.02 -7.26 -7.08
N ALA A 164 -10.18 -6.21 -6.27
CA ALA A 164 -9.07 -5.54 -5.62
C ALA A 164 -8.53 -6.37 -4.46
N ILE A 165 -7.32 -6.91 -4.61
CA ILE A 165 -6.64 -7.81 -3.65
C ILE A 165 -5.51 -7.13 -2.89
N GLY A 166 -5.19 -5.88 -3.21
CA GLY A 166 -4.08 -5.17 -2.61
C GLY A 166 -3.95 -3.73 -3.06
N SER A 167 -2.83 -3.13 -2.74
CA SER A 167 -2.50 -1.74 -3.08
C SER A 167 -1.03 -1.62 -3.42
N LEU A 168 -0.75 -0.91 -4.52
CA LEU A 168 0.54 -0.28 -4.77
C LEU A 168 0.41 1.17 -4.32
N PHE A 169 1.26 1.60 -3.41
CA PHE A 169 1.15 2.95 -2.85
C PHE A 169 2.52 3.57 -2.59
N ALA A 170 2.54 4.89 -2.48
CA ALA A 170 3.71 5.68 -2.16
C ALA A 170 3.40 6.67 -1.04
N MET A 171 4.41 6.92 -0.22
CA MET A 171 4.31 7.79 0.96
C MET A 171 5.44 8.79 1.01
N ASP A 172 5.16 9.93 1.65
CA ASP A 172 6.17 10.96 1.88
C ASP A 172 6.06 11.57 3.28
N VAL A 173 7.17 12.10 3.78
CA VAL A 173 7.32 12.80 5.06
C VAL A 173 7.02 14.30 4.94
N LYS A 174 6.79 14.81 3.73
CA LYS A 174 6.28 16.17 3.48
C LYS A 174 4.92 16.13 2.77
N PRO A 175 4.02 17.10 3.04
CA PRO A 175 2.82 17.29 2.23
C PRO A 175 3.19 17.52 0.77
N ARG A 176 2.27 17.20 -0.15
CA ARG A 176 2.49 17.40 -1.59
C ARG A 176 1.24 17.94 -2.28
N GLU A 177 1.48 18.56 -3.43
CA GLU A 177 0.44 18.86 -4.41
C GLU A 177 -0.19 17.58 -4.99
N PRO A 178 -1.39 17.69 -5.59
CA PRO A 178 -2.05 16.57 -6.23
C PRO A 178 -1.13 15.81 -7.20
N VAL A 179 -1.16 14.48 -7.15
CA VAL A 179 -0.45 13.66 -8.12
C VAL A 179 -1.01 13.91 -9.52
N SER A 180 -0.12 14.06 -10.51
CA SER A 180 -0.54 14.25 -11.91
C SER A 180 -1.23 13.01 -12.46
N ASP A 181 -2.12 13.19 -13.44
CA ASP A 181 -2.82 12.06 -14.06
C ASP A 181 -1.86 11.10 -14.78
N SER A 182 -0.75 11.62 -15.34
CA SER A 182 0.33 10.79 -15.89
C SER A 182 0.97 9.88 -14.83
N ASN A 183 1.18 10.39 -13.62
CA ASN A 183 1.70 9.57 -12.51
C ASN A 183 0.65 8.58 -11.99
N LYS A 184 -0.64 8.92 -11.98
CA LYS A 184 -1.72 7.96 -11.67
C LYS A 184 -1.78 6.83 -12.69
N GLN A 185 -1.64 7.15 -13.97
CA GLN A 185 -1.58 6.16 -15.06
C GLN A 185 -0.36 5.25 -14.91
N PHE A 186 0.80 5.82 -14.61
CA PHE A 186 2.01 5.06 -14.33
C PHE A 186 1.82 4.11 -13.14
N MET A 187 1.31 4.59 -12.00
CA MET A 187 1.04 3.71 -10.86
C MET A 187 0.05 2.60 -11.19
N THR A 188 -0.99 2.91 -11.97
CA THR A 188 -1.99 1.92 -12.39
C THR A 188 -1.37 0.84 -13.27
N LEU A 189 -0.50 1.21 -14.21
CA LEU A 189 0.26 0.26 -15.02
C LEU A 189 1.16 -0.62 -14.15
N MET A 190 1.88 -0.02 -13.20
CA MET A 190 2.73 -0.74 -12.26
C MET A 190 1.92 -1.75 -11.43
N ALA A 191 0.72 -1.38 -10.97
CA ALA A 191 -0.17 -2.27 -10.22
C ALA A 191 -0.81 -3.41 -11.04
N GLN A 192 -0.63 -3.42 -12.37
CA GLN A 192 -1.14 -4.45 -13.28
C GLN A 192 -0.07 -5.44 -13.77
N ASN A 193 1.22 -5.09 -13.61
CA ASN A 193 2.36 -5.93 -13.99
C ASN A 193 2.64 -7.00 -12.94
#